data_AF-A0A6J7REY3-F1
#
_entry.id   AF-A0A6J7REY3-F1
#
_cell.length_a   1.000
_cell.length_b   1.000
_cell.length_c   1.000
_cell.angle_alpha   90.00
_cell.angle_beta   90.00
_cell.angle_gamma   90.00
#
_symmetry.space_group_name_H-M   'P 1'
#
loop_
_entity.id
_entity.type
_entity.pdbx_description
1 polymer ?
#
loop_
_entity_poly.entity_id
_entity_poly.type
_entity_poly.pdbx_seq_one_letter_code
_entity_poly.pdbx_strand_id
1 'polypeptide(L)'
;MVVIGRYDPGIILERHGHSSDHLIYVLEGTLNVGAYECPPKTLIVLEEGASFGPLFADETIGCLLFETWLDDVTPLPADKPGYHALLASRDIVRLPNPPFSSPASAPSGFGTGEDRWS
;
A
#
# COMPACT_ATOMS: atom_id res chain seq x y z
N MET A 1 -7.32 -10.82 -7.89
CA MET A 1 -8.24 -10.46 -6.77
C MET A 1 -8.84 -9.08 -7.05
N VAL A 2 -10.08 -8.80 -6.62
CA VAL A 2 -10.69 -7.46 -6.74
C VAL A 2 -11.03 -6.93 -5.35
N VAL A 3 -10.65 -5.68 -5.06
CA VAL A 3 -10.86 -5.03 -3.77
C VAL A 3 -11.44 -3.63 -3.95
N ILE A 4 -12.34 -3.25 -3.05
CA ILE A 4 -12.67 -1.85 -2.79
C ILE A 4 -11.90 -1.46 -1.52
N GLY A 5 -10.84 -0.68 -1.70
CA GLY A 5 -9.94 -0.26 -0.62
C GLY A 5 -10.27 1.15 -0.18
N ARG A 6 -10.53 1.36 1.12
CA ARG A 6 -10.57 2.71 1.70
C ARG A 6 -9.28 2.94 2.46
N TYR A 7 -8.54 3.96 2.05
CA TYR A 7 -7.42 4.46 2.82
C TYR A 7 -7.90 5.63 3.67
N ASP A 8 -7.62 5.55 4.96
CA ASP A 8 -7.91 6.63 5.90
C ASP A 8 -7.06 7.87 5.59
N PRO A 9 -7.49 9.05 6.05
CA PRO A 9 -6.75 10.29 5.83
C PRO A 9 -5.30 10.19 6.33
N GLY A 10 -4.36 10.63 5.48
CA GLY A 10 -2.93 10.68 5.82
C GLY A 10 -2.21 9.33 5.84
N ILE A 11 -2.82 8.25 5.34
CA ILE A 11 -2.09 6.99 5.10
C ILE A 11 -0.87 7.24 4.21
N ILE A 12 0.26 6.67 4.61
CA ILE A 12 1.51 6.62 3.84
C ILE A 12 1.88 5.15 3.65
N LEU A 13 2.12 4.74 2.41
CA LEU A 13 2.62 3.40 2.10
C LEU A 13 3.99 3.48 1.44
N GLU A 14 4.81 2.46 1.69
CA GLU A 14 6.14 2.36 1.11
C GLU A 14 6.09 2.22 -0.41
N ARG A 15 7.21 2.53 -1.07
CA ARG A 15 7.38 2.22 -2.49
C ARG A 15 7.46 0.71 -2.67
N HIS A 16 6.61 0.15 -3.51
CA HIS A 16 6.56 -1.30 -3.75
C HIS A 16 6.12 -1.62 -5.18
N GLY A 17 6.28 -2.89 -5.57
CA GLY A 17 5.74 -3.47 -6.80
C GLY A 17 4.94 -4.74 -6.51
N HIS A 18 4.62 -5.49 -7.57
CA HIS A 18 3.98 -6.80 -7.48
C HIS A 18 4.53 -7.76 -8.55
N SER A 19 4.48 -9.06 -8.29
CA SER A 19 4.69 -10.12 -9.29
C SER A 19 3.42 -10.37 -10.12
N SER A 20 2.72 -9.29 -10.46
CA SER A 20 1.47 -9.31 -11.21
C SER A 20 1.16 -7.90 -11.71
N ASP A 21 0.43 -7.82 -12.82
CA ASP A 21 -0.22 -6.58 -13.22
C ASP A 21 -1.23 -6.15 -12.15
N HIS A 22 -1.13 -4.89 -11.72
CA HIS A 22 -1.98 -4.26 -10.73
C HIS A 22 -2.60 -2.99 -11.30
N LEU A 23 -3.93 -2.94 -11.32
CA LEU A 23 -4.70 -1.78 -11.77
C LEU A 23 -5.39 -1.13 -10.57
N ILE A 24 -5.19 0.18 -10.41
CA ILE A 24 -5.81 0.98 -9.35
C ILE A 24 -6.62 2.09 -10.00
N TYR A 25 -7.91 2.13 -9.69
CA TYR A 25 -8.78 3.21 -10.12
C TYR A 25 -9.24 4.03 -8.91
N VAL A 26 -8.94 5.34 -8.93
CA VAL A 26 -9.30 6.25 -7.84
C VAL A 26 -10.78 6.63 -7.98
N LEU A 27 -11.58 6.22 -7.00
CA LEU A 27 -13.02 6.48 -6.96
C LEU A 27 -13.36 7.80 -6.25
N GLU A 28 -12.75 8.03 -5.08
CA GLU A 28 -12.96 9.22 -4.24
C GLU A 28 -11.64 9.67 -3.60
N GLY A 29 -11.55 10.95 -3.25
CA GLY A 29 -10.34 11.54 -2.68
C GLY A 29 -9.16 11.54 -3.66
N THR A 30 -7.95 11.69 -3.14
CA THR A 30 -6.73 11.74 -3.94
C THR A 30 -5.72 10.75 -3.42
N LEU A 31 -5.09 10.00 -4.33
CA LEU A 31 -3.91 9.19 -4.06
C LEU A 31 -2.71 9.86 -4.73
N ASN A 32 -1.68 10.23 -3.97
CA ASN A 32 -0.43 10.70 -4.55
C ASN A 32 0.53 9.52 -4.69
N VAL A 33 1.12 9.37 -5.88
CA VAL A 33 2.15 8.39 -6.18
C VAL A 33 3.49 9.13 -6.30
N GLY A 34 4.25 9.18 -5.21
CA GLY A 34 5.41 10.06 -5.11
C GLY A 34 5.01 11.52 -5.31
N ALA A 35 5.47 12.14 -6.40
CA ALA A 35 5.13 13.52 -6.75
C ALA A 35 3.92 13.66 -7.69
N TYR A 36 3.32 12.54 -8.12
CA TYR A 36 2.20 12.55 -9.06
C TYR A 36 0.88 12.50 -8.31
N GLU A 37 0.04 13.52 -8.51
CA GLU A 37 -1.32 13.54 -7.99
C GLU A 37 -2.24 12.68 -8.87
N CYS A 38 -2.95 11.72 -8.27
CA CYS A 38 -3.96 10.90 -8.95
C CYS A 38 -5.35 11.20 -8.34
N PRO A 39 -6.10 12.18 -8.90
CA PRO A 39 -7.44 12.52 -8.44
C PRO A 39 -8.48 11.46 -8.86
N PRO A 40 -9.76 11.60 -8.45
CA PRO A 40 -10.81 10.69 -8.88
C PRO A 40 -10.87 10.56 -10.40
N LYS A 41 -11.18 9.34 -10.85
CA LYS A 41 -11.20 8.90 -12.26
C LYS A 41 -9.82 8.63 -12.89
N THR A 42 -8.75 8.70 -12.10
CA THR A 42 -7.42 8.27 -12.57
C THR A 42 -7.32 6.75 -12.53
N LEU A 43 -6.89 6.16 -13.66
CA LEU A 43 -6.43 4.77 -13.72
C LEU A 43 -4.90 4.76 -13.64
N ILE A 44 -4.39 4.11 -12.61
CA ILE A 44 -2.97 3.82 -12.45
C ILE A 44 -2.77 2.38 -12.93
N VAL A 45 -1.83 2.19 -13.86
CA VAL A 45 -1.48 0.88 -14.42
C VAL A 45 -0.08 0.54 -13.94
N LEU A 46 0.05 -0.57 -13.23
CA LEU A 46 1.32 -1.12 -12.80
C LEU A 46 1.50 -2.48 -13.47
N GLU A 47 2.42 -2.57 -14.43
CA GLU A 47 2.78 -3.83 -15.06
C GLU A 47 3.62 -4.70 -14.09
N GLU A 48 3.59 -6.01 -14.27
CA GLU A 48 4.43 -6.94 -13.49
C GLU A 48 5.90 -6.48 -13.44
N GLY A 49 6.45 -6.39 -12.22
CA GLY A 49 7.82 -5.94 -11.97
C GLY A 49 8.01 -4.41 -11.91
N ALA A 50 7.00 -3.61 -12.27
CA ALA A 50 7.03 -2.17 -12.02
C ALA A 50 6.88 -1.87 -10.52
N SER A 51 7.38 -0.70 -10.08
CA SER A 51 7.20 -0.21 -8.72
C SER A 51 6.74 1.23 -8.71
N PHE A 52 5.86 1.55 -7.76
CA PHE A 52 5.22 2.84 -7.61
C PHE A 52 5.24 3.28 -6.14
N GLY A 53 4.96 4.56 -5.93
CA GLY A 53 5.02 5.18 -4.62
C GLY A 53 6.39 5.77 -4.27
N PRO A 54 6.58 6.25 -3.02
CA PRO A 54 5.67 6.05 -1.88
C PRO A 54 4.28 6.64 -2.12
N LEU A 55 3.26 6.02 -1.53
CA LEU A 55 1.87 6.43 -1.70
C LEU A 55 1.43 7.32 -0.55
N PHE A 56 0.64 8.34 -0.85
CA PHE A 56 0.03 9.20 0.16
C PHE A 56 -1.45 9.37 -0.15
N ALA A 57 -2.32 8.95 0.77
CA ALA A 57 -3.73 9.30 0.71
C ALA A 57 -3.91 10.77 1.10
N ASP A 58 -4.96 11.41 0.60
CA ASP A 58 -5.34 12.77 1.03
C ASP A 58 -5.36 12.89 2.57
N GLU A 59 -4.82 13.98 3.10
CA GLU A 59 -4.64 14.16 4.56
C GLU A 59 -5.96 14.42 5.31
N THR A 60 -7.02 14.79 4.61
CA THR A 60 -8.30 15.19 5.21
C THR A 60 -9.41 14.16 5.03
N ILE A 61 -9.52 13.59 3.84
CA ILE A 61 -10.61 12.67 3.48
C ILE A 61 -10.11 11.27 3.07
N GLY A 62 -8.80 11.07 2.93
CA GLY A 62 -8.21 9.82 2.45
C GLY A 62 -8.55 9.55 0.99
N CYS A 63 -8.66 8.28 0.61
CA CYS A 63 -9.11 7.92 -0.73
C CYS A 63 -9.89 6.60 -0.76
N LEU A 64 -10.74 6.44 -1.77
CA LEU A 64 -11.41 5.20 -2.09
C LEU A 64 -10.89 4.68 -3.42
N LEU A 65 -10.45 3.43 -3.44
CA LEU A 65 -9.81 2.78 -4.57
C LEU A 65 -10.61 1.55 -5.00
N PHE A 66 -10.71 1.35 -6.30
CA PHE A 66 -11.01 0.05 -6.90
C PHE A 66 -9.67 -0.54 -7.36
N GLU A 67 -9.30 -1.69 -6.80
CA GLU A 67 -8.00 -2.32 -7.06
C GLU A 67 -8.20 -3.73 -7.61
N THR A 68 -7.42 -4.10 -8.62
CA THR A 68 -7.38 -5.47 -9.12
C THR A 68 -5.97 -5.90 -9.49
N TRP A 69 -5.61 -7.08 -9.00
CA TRP A 69 -4.41 -7.81 -9.37
C TRP A 69 -4.80 -8.97 -10.27
N LEU A 70 -4.03 -9.21 -11.31
CA LEU A 70 -4.30 -10.30 -12.25
C LEU A 70 -3.87 -11.67 -11.69
N ASP A 71 -2.98 -11.70 -10.70
CA ASP A 71 -2.47 -12.90 -10.01
C ASP A 71 -2.10 -12.59 -8.54
N ASP A 72 -0.83 -12.74 -8.14
CA ASP A 72 -0.34 -12.56 -6.77
C ASP A 72 -0.47 -11.10 -6.29
N VAL A 73 -1.12 -10.95 -5.16
CA VAL A 73 -1.45 -9.66 -4.52
C VAL A 73 -0.35 -9.19 -3.56
N THR A 74 0.62 -10.06 -3.27
CA THR A 74 1.66 -9.79 -2.28
C THR A 74 2.53 -8.62 -2.75
N PRO A 75 2.66 -7.54 -1.95
CA PRO A 75 3.52 -6.42 -2.32
C PRO A 75 4.99 -6.82 -2.25
N LEU A 76 5.81 -6.25 -3.11
CA LEU A 76 7.27 -6.39 -3.09
C LEU A 76 7.90 -5.04 -2.72
N PRO A 77 8.28 -4.84 -1.44
CA PRO A 77 8.92 -3.60 -0.99
C PRO A 77 10.19 -3.28 -1.78
N ALA A 78 10.34 -2.02 -2.21
CA ALA A 78 11.49 -1.58 -3.00
C ALA A 78 12.59 -0.94 -2.15
N ASP A 79 12.25 -0.24 -1.06
CA ASP A 79 13.21 0.50 -0.23
C ASP A 79 12.69 0.74 1.21
N LYS A 80 12.88 -0.25 2.09
CA LYS A 80 12.50 -0.14 3.51
C LYS A 80 13.28 0.92 4.29
N PRO A 81 14.63 1.02 4.16
CA PRO A 81 15.38 2.10 4.80
C PRO A 81 14.86 3.49 4.41
N GLY A 82 14.57 3.70 3.13
CA GLY A 82 13.97 4.94 2.64
C GLY A 82 12.57 5.19 3.21
N TYR A 83 11.75 4.16 3.31
CA TYR A 83 10.43 4.26 3.95
C TYR A 83 10.53 4.65 5.43
N HIS A 84 11.42 4.02 6.21
CA HIS A 84 11.62 4.39 7.61
C HIS A 84 12.15 5.82 7.77
N ALA A 85 13.05 6.27 6.88
CA ALA A 85 13.52 7.64 6.87
C ALA A 85 12.39 8.63 6.54
N LEU A 86 11.52 8.30 5.59
CA LEU A 86 10.33 9.08 5.26
C LEU A 86 9.40 9.24 6.46
N LEU A 87 9.07 8.14 7.14
CA LEU A 87 8.23 8.19 8.35
C LEU A 87 8.87 9.04 9.45
N ALA A 88 10.17 8.85 9.72
CA ALA A 88 10.91 9.61 10.72
C ALA A 88 10.91 11.11 10.39
N SER A 89 11.11 11.50 9.13
CA SER A 89 11.07 12.89 8.69
C SER A 89 9.71 13.58 8.85
N ARG A 90 8.65 12.80 9.07
CA ARG A 90 7.27 13.28 9.28
C ARG A 90 6.80 13.05 10.71
N ASP A 91 7.71 12.71 11.62
CA ASP A 91 7.42 12.38 13.02
C ASP A 91 6.37 11.25 13.20
N ILE A 92 6.31 10.32 12.24
CA ILE A 92 5.39 9.18 12.28
C ILE A 92 6.04 8.01 13.00
N VAL A 93 5.35 7.50 14.02
CA VAL A 93 5.77 6.31 14.77
C VAL A 93 4.97 5.10 14.31
N ARG A 94 5.66 4.06 13.84
CA ARG A 94 5.02 2.76 13.59
C ARG A 94 4.70 2.08 14.91
N LEU A 95 3.43 1.80 15.12
CA LEU A 95 2.97 1.00 16.24
C LEU A 95 3.23 -0.49 15.95
N PRO A 96 3.44 -1.33 16.98
CA PRO A 96 3.48 -2.77 16.78
C PRO A 96 2.15 -3.25 16.19
N ASN A 97 2.23 -4.29 15.35
CA ASN A 97 1.03 -4.95 14.84
C ASN A 97 0.15 -5.41 16.01
N PRO A 98 -1.18 -5.26 15.91
CA PRO A 98 -2.08 -5.69 16.97
C PRO A 98 -1.94 -7.21 17.21
N PRO A 99 -2.15 -7.69 18.46
CA PRO A 99 -2.14 -9.12 18.74
C PRO A 99 -3.12 -9.86 17.83
N PHE A 100 -2.63 -10.88 17.13
CA PHE A 100 -3.42 -11.64 16.17
C PHE A 100 -3.21 -13.15 16.39
N SER A 101 -4.31 -13.88 16.49
CA SER A 101 -4.29 -15.35 16.56
C SER A 101 -4.46 -15.90 15.15
N SER A 102 -3.38 -16.44 14.58
CA SER A 102 -3.42 -17.04 13.25
C SER A 102 -4.33 -18.29 13.23
N PRO A 103 -5.15 -18.46 12.18
CA PRO A 103 -5.87 -19.71 11.98
C PRO A 103 -4.88 -20.86 11.76
N ALA A 104 -5.27 -22.09 12.14
CA ALA A 104 -4.40 -23.26 12.01
C ALA A 104 -3.99 -23.57 10.55
N SER A 105 -4.75 -23.07 9.58
CA SER A 105 -4.46 -23.17 8.15
C SER A 105 -3.51 -22.10 7.62
N ALA A 106 -3.08 -21.14 8.45
CA ALA A 106 -2.20 -20.07 8.01
C ALA A 106 -0.82 -20.61 7.61
N PRO A 107 -0.19 -20.05 6.56
CA PRO A 107 1.18 -20.37 6.20
C PRO A 107 2.15 -20.12 7.35
N SER A 108 3.25 -20.87 7.36
CA SER A 108 4.33 -20.66 8.33
C SER A 108 4.85 -19.22 8.27
N GLY A 109 4.94 -18.58 9.43
CA GLY A 109 5.42 -17.20 9.55
C GLY A 109 4.34 -16.11 9.38
N PHE A 110 3.09 -16.47 9.08
CA PHE A 110 1.98 -15.52 9.05
C PHE A 110 1.71 -14.94 10.44
N GLY A 111 1.59 -13.61 10.54
CA GLY A 111 1.31 -12.94 11.82
C GLY A 111 2.48 -12.91 12.81
N THR A 112 3.71 -13.25 12.39
CA THR A 112 4.91 -13.20 13.26
C THR A 112 5.32 -11.79 13.68
N GLY A 113 4.74 -10.75 13.08
CA GLY A 113 5.10 -9.37 13.35
C GLY A 113 6.43 -8.94 12.70
N GLU A 114 7.08 -9.83 11.95
CA GLU A 114 8.20 -9.44 11.09
C GLU A 114 7.71 -8.41 10.07
N ASP A 115 8.47 -7.34 9.92
CA ASP A 115 8.24 -6.31 8.93
C ASP A 115 8.59 -6.86 7.54
N ARG A 116 7.73 -7.73 7.01
CA ARG A 116 7.88 -8.37 5.69
C ARG A 116 7.25 -7.53 4.60
N TRP A 117 6.07 -6.98 4.89
CA TRP A 117 5.25 -6.14 4.04
C TRP A 117 4.89 -4.89 4.85
N SER A 118 4.84 -3.71 4.23
CA SER A 118 4.53 -2.42 4.92
C SER A 118 3.36 -2.50 5.87
#